data_AF-A0A357GUN2-F1
#
_entry.id   AF-A0A357GUN2-F1
#
_cell.length_a   1.000
_cell.length_b   1.000
_cell.length_c   1.000
_cell.angle_alpha   90.00
_cell.angle_beta   90.00
_cell.angle_gamma   90.00
#
_symmetry.space_group_name_H-M   'P 1'
#
loop_
_entity.id
_entity.type
_entity.pdbx_description
1 polymer ?
#
loop_
_entity_poly.entity_id
_entity_poly.type
_entity_poly.pdbx_seq_one_letter_code
_entity_poly.pdbx_strand_id
1 'polypeptide(L)'
;MNPNNLIDYFVSQGVPQESILLILMLPVVATLVAFFRQVIGIKAFGIYTPSIITFAFYAIAQEAGSKGIKYGIAIFISVILTGMGTRYILKKLRMLYLPRVAITLSVVAFVILAILVMGGYFQRTGLAAVSIFPLLIMITIVEKFVAAQIEKGNKTAFILAIETLFISLIIYAIISSRFLTTIILEYPWIVLLTIPFNIFLGKWTGLRITEYWRFRDVLRKM
;
A
#
# COMPACT_ATOMS: atom_id res chain seq x y z
N MET A 1 -27.15 -13.88 -21.59
CA MET A 1 -25.97 -12.99 -21.71
C MET A 1 -24.81 -13.67 -21.02
N ASN A 2 -23.79 -14.13 -21.75
CA ASN A 2 -22.62 -14.75 -21.14
C ASN A 2 -21.83 -13.66 -20.39
N PRO A 3 -21.50 -13.85 -19.10
CA PRO A 3 -20.70 -12.88 -18.33
C PRO A 3 -19.30 -12.63 -18.91
N ASN A 4 -18.77 -13.54 -19.74
CA ASN A 4 -17.52 -13.37 -20.49
C ASN A 4 -17.52 -12.17 -21.47
N ASN A 5 -18.70 -11.70 -21.90
CA ASN A 5 -18.76 -10.67 -22.94
C ASN A 5 -18.26 -9.28 -22.50
N LEU A 6 -18.27 -8.95 -21.20
CA LEU A 6 -17.97 -7.57 -20.78
C LEU A 6 -16.47 -7.26 -20.84
N ILE A 7 -15.63 -8.15 -20.32
CA ILE A 7 -14.18 -7.99 -20.39
C ILE A 7 -13.72 -8.11 -21.84
N ASP A 8 -14.21 -9.11 -22.57
CA ASP A 8 -13.90 -9.29 -24.00
C ASP A 8 -14.32 -8.06 -24.82
N TYR A 9 -15.47 -7.44 -24.49
CA TYR A 9 -15.89 -6.20 -25.11
C TYR A 9 -14.91 -5.07 -24.82
N PHE A 10 -14.51 -4.83 -23.57
CA PHE A 10 -13.55 -3.77 -23.26
C PHE A 10 -12.18 -3.99 -23.91
N VAL A 11 -11.71 -5.24 -23.96
CA VAL A 11 -10.47 -5.60 -24.67
C VAL A 11 -10.63 -5.35 -26.17
N SER A 12 -11.79 -5.66 -26.76
CA SER A 12 -12.07 -5.36 -28.18
C SER A 12 -12.07 -3.86 -28.49
N GLN A 13 -12.35 -3.01 -27.48
CA GLN A 13 -12.26 -1.55 -27.59
C GLN A 13 -10.84 -1.01 -27.36
N GLY A 14 -9.82 -1.88 -27.23
CA GLY A 14 -8.43 -1.48 -27.05
C GLY A 14 -8.01 -1.22 -25.61
N VAL A 15 -8.84 -1.53 -24.62
CA VAL A 15 -8.47 -1.38 -23.20
C VAL A 15 -7.60 -2.57 -22.77
N PRO A 16 -6.39 -2.35 -22.22
CA PRO A 16 -5.55 -3.44 -21.74
C PRO A 16 -6.24 -4.22 -20.60
N GLN A 17 -6.20 -5.54 -20.68
CA GLN A 17 -6.81 -6.41 -19.67
C GLN A 17 -6.29 -6.14 -18.25
N GLU A 18 -4.99 -5.84 -18.12
CA GLU A 18 -4.40 -5.48 -16.83
C GLU A 18 -5.00 -4.20 -16.25
N SER A 19 -5.24 -3.18 -17.07
CA SER A 19 -5.90 -1.94 -16.62
C SER A 19 -7.30 -2.21 -16.10
N ILE A 20 -8.06 -3.06 -16.81
CA ILE A 20 -9.41 -3.46 -16.38
C ILE A 20 -9.35 -4.18 -15.03
N LEU A 21 -8.43 -5.15 -14.89
CA LEU A 21 -8.22 -5.89 -13.66
C LEU A 21 -7.88 -4.96 -12.48
N LEU A 22 -6.94 -4.04 -12.66
CA LEU A 22 -6.51 -3.12 -11.59
C LEU A 22 -7.63 -2.16 -11.17
N ILE A 23 -8.42 -1.65 -12.12
CA ILE A 23 -9.58 -0.81 -11.83
C ILE A 23 -10.63 -1.59 -11.03
N LEU A 24 -10.92 -2.83 -11.43
CA LEU A 24 -11.87 -3.70 -10.73
C LEU A 24 -11.36 -4.19 -9.37
N MET A 25 -10.05 -4.32 -9.20
CA MET A 25 -9.42 -4.65 -7.92
C MET A 25 -9.47 -3.50 -6.91
N LEU A 26 -9.56 -2.24 -7.35
CA LEU A 26 -9.49 -1.08 -6.46
C LEU A 26 -10.57 -1.08 -5.36
N PRO A 27 -11.86 -1.31 -5.66
CA PRO A 27 -12.89 -1.44 -4.62
C PRO A 27 -12.65 -2.64 -3.68
N VAL A 28 -12.11 -3.74 -4.21
CA VAL A 28 -11.78 -4.94 -3.43
C VAL A 28 -10.67 -4.63 -2.43
N VAL A 29 -9.58 -4.02 -2.90
CA VAL A 29 -8.45 -3.56 -2.07
C VAL A 29 -8.93 -2.58 -1.00
N ALA A 30 -9.74 -1.59 -1.36
CA ALA A 30 -10.28 -0.63 -0.40
C ALA A 30 -11.13 -1.31 0.70
N THR A 31 -11.93 -2.30 0.33
CA THR A 31 -12.75 -3.10 1.26
C THR A 31 -11.89 -3.94 2.17
N LEU A 32 -10.84 -4.57 1.65
CA LEU A 32 -9.87 -5.32 2.45
C LEU A 32 -9.17 -4.41 3.46
N VAL A 33 -8.70 -3.23 3.04
CA VAL A 33 -8.11 -2.25 3.97
C VAL A 33 -9.12 -1.83 5.05
N ALA A 34 -10.37 -1.54 4.67
CA ALA A 34 -11.42 -1.19 5.61
C ALA A 34 -11.68 -2.32 6.61
N PHE A 35 -11.69 -3.58 6.16
CA PHE A 35 -11.81 -4.76 7.01
C PHE A 35 -10.65 -4.87 8.02
N PHE A 36 -9.40 -4.76 7.58
CA PHE A 36 -8.23 -4.78 8.48
C PHE A 36 -8.29 -3.67 9.53
N ARG A 37 -8.77 -2.49 9.14
CA ARG A 37 -8.88 -1.34 10.03
C ARG A 37 -10.03 -1.45 11.01
N GLN A 38 -11.20 -1.91 10.57
CA GLN A 38 -12.42 -1.90 11.38
C GLN A 38 -12.58 -3.17 12.21
N VAL A 39 -12.25 -4.33 11.65
CA VAL A 39 -12.45 -5.63 12.32
C VAL A 39 -11.21 -6.01 13.13
N ILE A 40 -10.03 -5.93 12.52
CA ILE A 40 -8.78 -6.31 13.21
C ILE A 40 -8.31 -5.16 14.11
N GLY A 41 -8.38 -3.91 13.63
CA GLY A 41 -7.99 -2.71 14.38
C GLY A 41 -6.56 -2.25 14.15
N ILE A 42 -5.93 -2.69 13.06
CA ILE A 42 -4.57 -2.27 12.68
C ILE A 42 -4.60 -0.80 12.24
N LYS A 43 -3.64 0.00 12.72
CA LYS A 43 -3.59 1.44 12.43
C LYS A 43 -2.64 1.72 11.28
N ALA A 44 -3.16 1.78 10.05
CA ALA A 44 -2.39 2.23 8.88
C ALA A 44 -2.51 3.74 8.65
N PHE A 45 -1.74 4.26 7.67
CA PHE A 45 -1.88 5.61 7.13
C PHE A 45 -3.19 5.80 6.34
N GLY A 46 -4.32 5.80 7.05
CA GLY A 46 -5.64 5.88 6.42
C GLY A 46 -5.96 4.66 5.55
N ILE A 47 -6.95 4.80 4.67
CA ILE A 47 -7.33 3.73 3.73
C ILE A 47 -6.52 3.85 2.44
N TYR A 48 -6.31 5.08 1.97
CA TYR A 48 -5.66 5.37 0.69
C TYR A 48 -4.21 4.84 0.61
N THR A 49 -3.39 5.13 1.62
CA THR A 49 -1.95 4.80 1.58
C THR A 49 -1.67 3.30 1.47
N PRO A 50 -2.23 2.40 2.31
CA PRO A 50 -2.01 0.97 2.12
C PRO A 50 -2.58 0.44 0.78
N SER A 51 -3.68 1.03 0.27
CA SER A 51 -4.23 0.64 -1.05
C SER A 51 -3.26 0.95 -2.19
N ILE A 52 -2.72 2.17 -2.27
CA ILE A 52 -1.79 2.52 -3.35
C ILE A 52 -0.45 1.78 -3.23
N ILE A 53 0.03 1.52 -2.00
CA ILE A 53 1.24 0.72 -1.77
C ILE A 53 1.02 -0.71 -2.25
N THR A 54 -0.15 -1.28 -2.01
CA THR A 54 -0.52 -2.61 -2.51
C THR A 54 -0.40 -2.66 -4.03
N PHE A 55 -0.95 -1.66 -4.74
CA PHE A 55 -0.82 -1.58 -6.19
C PHE A 55 0.61 -1.32 -6.66
N ALA A 56 1.39 -0.53 -5.93
CA ALA A 56 2.80 -0.34 -6.21
C ALA A 56 3.58 -1.66 -6.05
N PHE A 57 3.33 -2.44 -4.99
CA PHE A 57 3.91 -3.78 -4.85
C PHE A 57 3.48 -4.72 -5.95
N TYR A 58 2.21 -4.68 -6.36
CA TYR A 58 1.70 -5.47 -7.47
C TYR A 58 2.47 -5.17 -8.76
N ALA A 59 2.57 -3.89 -9.14
CA ALA A 59 3.28 -3.47 -10.34
C ALA A 59 4.77 -3.83 -10.30
N ILE A 60 5.47 -3.54 -9.19
CA ILE A 60 6.89 -3.90 -9.03
C ILE A 60 7.08 -5.42 -9.10
N ALA A 61 6.16 -6.20 -8.54
CA ALA A 61 6.23 -7.65 -8.58
C ALA A 61 6.08 -8.22 -9.99
N GLN A 62 5.20 -7.64 -10.82
CA GLN A 62 5.03 -8.08 -12.21
C GLN A 62 6.26 -7.77 -13.07
N GLU A 63 6.86 -6.59 -12.89
CA GLU A 63 8.00 -6.14 -13.69
C GLU A 63 9.31 -6.85 -13.33
N ALA A 64 9.54 -7.07 -12.04
CA ALA A 64 10.81 -7.60 -11.52
C ALA A 64 10.80 -9.11 -11.25
N GLY A 65 9.75 -9.81 -11.70
CA GLY A 65 9.59 -11.26 -11.60
C GLY A 65 9.61 -11.78 -10.16
N SER A 66 10.17 -12.98 -9.94
CA SER A 66 10.13 -13.67 -8.64
C SER A 66 10.78 -12.92 -7.47
N LYS A 67 11.53 -11.84 -7.74
CA LYS A 67 12.17 -10.98 -6.71
C LYS A 67 11.48 -9.64 -6.51
N GLY A 68 10.46 -9.30 -7.31
CA GLY A 68 9.90 -7.95 -7.32
C GLY A 68 9.30 -7.53 -5.99
N ILE A 69 8.62 -8.43 -5.28
CA ILE A 69 8.13 -8.10 -3.93
C ILE A 69 9.26 -7.74 -2.96
N LYS A 70 10.42 -8.40 -3.07
CA LYS A 70 11.59 -8.10 -2.23
C LYS A 70 12.13 -6.70 -2.54
N TYR A 71 12.14 -6.30 -3.81
CA TYR A 71 12.53 -4.96 -4.22
C TYR A 71 11.53 -3.91 -3.72
N GLY A 72 10.23 -4.16 -3.86
CA GLY A 72 9.19 -3.29 -3.31
C GLY A 72 9.38 -3.06 -1.81
N ILE A 73 9.56 -4.13 -1.03
CA ILE A 73 9.81 -4.03 0.42
C ILE A 73 11.11 -3.24 0.69
N ALA A 74 12.19 -3.53 -0.03
CA ALA A 74 13.46 -2.82 0.14
C ALA A 74 13.34 -1.31 -0.17
N ILE A 75 12.61 -0.95 -1.22
CA ILE A 75 12.34 0.44 -1.60
C ILE A 75 11.50 1.11 -0.50
N PHE A 76 10.42 0.49 -0.04
CA PHE A 76 9.59 1.01 1.04
C PHE A 76 10.40 1.26 2.32
N ILE A 77 11.21 0.29 2.74
CA ILE A 77 12.08 0.42 3.92
C ILE A 77 13.07 1.57 3.71
N SER A 78 13.70 1.65 2.54
CA SER A 78 14.65 2.73 2.23
C SER A 78 13.98 4.09 2.31
N VAL A 79 12.78 4.24 1.76
CA VAL A 79 11.98 5.47 1.83
C VAL A 79 11.73 5.88 3.29
N ILE A 80 11.27 4.96 4.14
CA ILE A 80 10.98 5.25 5.55
C ILE A 80 12.25 5.59 6.32
N LEU A 81 13.34 4.84 6.14
CA LEU A 81 14.62 5.09 6.79
C LEU A 81 15.22 6.44 6.37
N THR A 82 15.17 6.77 5.09
CA THR A 82 15.62 8.07 4.59
C THR A 82 14.76 9.19 5.18
N GLY A 83 13.42 9.06 5.19
CA GLY A 83 12.53 10.04 5.82
C GLY A 83 12.84 10.26 7.31
N MET A 84 13.14 9.17 8.04
CA MET A 84 13.62 9.26 9.43
C MET A 84 14.96 9.98 9.54
N GLY A 85 15.93 9.64 8.68
CA GLY A 85 17.26 10.26 8.62
C GLY A 85 17.19 11.77 8.34
N THR A 86 16.44 12.16 7.31
CA THR A 86 16.26 13.55 6.91
C THR A 86 15.69 14.39 8.06
N ARG A 87 14.74 13.86 8.84
CA ARG A 87 14.22 14.56 10.02
C ARG A 87 15.32 14.97 11.00
N TYR A 88 16.31 14.12 11.29
CA TYR A 88 17.38 14.45 12.24
C TYR A 88 18.20 15.64 11.78
N ILE A 89 18.50 15.71 10.48
CA ILE A 89 19.22 16.82 9.86
C ILE A 89 18.36 18.09 9.91
N LEU A 90 17.09 17.98 9.52
CA LEU A 90 16.19 19.12 9.39
C LEU A 90 15.65 19.65 10.72
N LYS A 91 15.71 18.87 11.80
CA LYS A 91 15.27 19.31 13.14
C LYS A 91 16.02 20.55 13.62
N LYS A 92 17.31 20.69 13.27
CA LYS A 92 18.13 21.85 13.65
C LYS A 92 17.69 23.14 12.97
N LEU A 93 17.03 23.04 11.81
CA LEU A 93 16.71 24.17 10.94
C LEU A 93 15.34 24.81 11.23
N ARG A 94 14.58 24.32 12.22
CA ARG A 94 13.26 24.84 12.64
C ARG A 94 12.29 25.18 11.48
N MET A 95 12.32 24.38 10.42
CA MET A 95 11.52 24.64 9.21
C MET A 95 10.03 24.35 9.40
N LEU A 96 9.20 25.09 8.64
CA LEU A 96 7.77 24.84 8.43
C LEU A 96 7.53 23.45 7.80
N TYR A 97 6.29 22.96 7.90
CA TYR A 97 5.89 21.64 7.41
C TYR A 97 6.10 21.47 5.90
N LEU A 98 5.56 22.37 5.06
CA LEU A 98 5.65 22.28 3.60
C LEU A 98 7.10 22.22 3.08
N PRO A 99 8.00 23.15 3.45
CA PRO A 99 9.41 23.08 3.03
C PRO A 99 10.12 21.81 3.51
N ARG A 100 9.79 21.34 4.72
CA ARG A 100 10.35 20.11 5.26
C ARG A 100 9.94 18.90 4.42
N VAL A 101 8.66 18.79 4.06
CA VAL A 101 8.16 17.70 3.20
C VAL A 101 8.83 17.76 1.82
N ALA A 102 8.91 18.94 1.20
CA ALA A 102 9.55 19.10 -0.10
C ALA A 102 11.01 18.61 -0.10
N ILE A 103 11.81 19.03 0.90
CA ILE A 103 13.20 18.59 1.04
C ILE A 103 13.26 17.07 1.28
N THR A 104 12.40 16.51 2.13
CA THR A 104 12.37 15.06 2.36
C THR A 104 12.05 14.26 1.10
N LEU A 105 11.09 14.74 0.29
CA LEU A 105 10.77 14.12 -1.00
C LEU A 105 11.96 14.18 -1.96
N SER A 106 12.66 15.32 -2.05
CA SER A 106 13.86 15.45 -2.88
C SER A 106 14.96 14.49 -2.46
N VAL A 107 15.27 14.41 -1.16
CA VAL A 107 16.30 13.49 -0.64
C VAL A 107 15.93 12.04 -0.93
N VAL A 108 14.67 11.66 -0.72
CA VAL A 108 14.21 10.29 -1.01
C VAL A 108 14.26 9.98 -2.50
N ALA A 109 13.90 10.93 -3.37
CA ALA A 109 14.02 10.76 -4.82
C ALA A 109 15.48 10.49 -5.25
N PHE A 110 16.44 11.24 -4.72
CA PHE A 110 17.87 10.99 -4.97
C PHE A 110 18.33 9.62 -4.43
N VAL A 111 17.84 9.21 -3.26
CA VAL A 111 18.16 7.87 -2.71
C VAL A 111 17.60 6.77 -3.59
N ILE A 112 16.36 6.88 -4.08
CA ILE A 112 15.80 5.89 -4.99
C ILE A 112 16.57 5.86 -6.31
N LEU A 113 16.93 7.01 -6.86
CA LEU A 113 17.76 7.07 -8.06
C LEU A 113 19.11 6.34 -7.84
N ALA A 114 19.76 6.58 -6.69
CA ALA A 114 20.98 5.86 -6.33
C ALA A 114 20.76 4.34 -6.20
N ILE A 115 19.65 3.91 -5.61
CA ILE A 115 19.28 2.48 -5.52
C ILE A 115 19.09 1.86 -6.91
N LEU A 116 18.45 2.55 -7.85
CA LEU A 116 18.27 2.07 -9.22
C LEU A 116 19.60 1.96 -9.96
N VAL A 117 20.47 2.98 -9.87
CA VAL A 117 21.80 2.97 -10.48
C VAL A 117 22.65 1.84 -9.91
N MET A 118 22.65 1.66 -8.58
CA MET A 118 23.32 0.53 -7.94
C MET A 118 22.74 -0.81 -8.38
N GLY A 119 21.40 -0.90 -8.51
CA GLY A 119 20.73 -2.09 -9.03
C GLY A 119 21.19 -2.48 -10.43
N GLY A 120 21.31 -1.50 -11.33
CA GLY A 120 21.87 -1.68 -12.67
C GLY A 120 23.33 -2.13 -12.64
N TYR A 121 24.15 -1.49 -11.81
CA TYR A 121 25.57 -1.83 -11.64
C TYR A 121 25.79 -3.26 -11.16
N PHE A 122 25.02 -3.73 -10.17
CA PHE A 122 25.09 -5.10 -9.65
C PHE A 122 24.38 -6.15 -10.52
N GLN A 123 24.02 -5.81 -11.77
CA GLN A 123 23.29 -6.69 -12.69
C GLN A 123 21.97 -7.22 -12.09
N ARG A 124 21.37 -6.49 -11.16
CA ARG A 124 20.01 -6.75 -10.66
C ARG A 124 19.02 -6.08 -11.62
N THR A 125 18.96 -6.60 -12.86
CA THR A 125 18.16 -6.02 -13.95
C THR A 125 16.69 -5.83 -13.56
N GLY A 126 16.13 -6.72 -12.75
CA GLY A 126 14.76 -6.57 -12.24
C GLY A 126 14.55 -5.37 -11.31
N LEU A 127 15.56 -4.88 -10.57
CA LEU A 127 15.43 -3.67 -9.75
C LEU A 127 15.52 -2.41 -10.60
N ALA A 128 16.37 -2.42 -11.63
CA ALA A 128 16.54 -1.29 -12.55
C ALA A 128 15.38 -1.16 -13.56
N ALA A 129 14.67 -2.26 -13.83
CA ALA A 129 13.53 -2.30 -14.76
C ALA A 129 12.19 -1.86 -14.15
N VAL A 130 12.18 -1.48 -12.86
CA VAL A 130 10.96 -1.03 -12.18
C VAL A 130 10.48 0.30 -12.77
N SER A 131 9.20 0.36 -13.11
CA SER A 131 8.52 1.55 -13.61
C SER A 131 8.56 2.71 -12.63
N ILE A 132 8.55 3.92 -13.18
CA ILE A 132 8.60 5.15 -12.39
C ILE A 132 7.34 5.36 -11.54
N PHE A 133 6.15 4.93 -12.00
CA PHE A 133 4.89 5.19 -11.31
C PHE A 133 4.80 4.51 -9.93
N PRO A 134 5.07 3.20 -9.78
CA PRO A 134 5.16 2.56 -8.47
C PRO A 134 6.20 3.22 -7.54
N LEU A 135 7.33 3.68 -8.09
CA LEU A 135 8.36 4.37 -7.32
C LEU A 135 7.88 5.74 -6.81
N LEU A 136 7.18 6.51 -7.65
CA LEU A 136 6.59 7.79 -7.24
C LEU A 136 5.57 7.58 -6.12
N ILE A 137 4.74 6.52 -6.20
CA ILE A 137 3.84 6.15 -5.10
C ILE A 137 4.65 5.91 -3.83
N MET A 138 5.72 5.12 -3.89
CA MET A 138 6.58 4.87 -2.73
C MET A 138 7.16 6.16 -2.14
N ILE A 139 7.68 7.07 -2.98
CA ILE A 139 8.25 8.35 -2.54
C ILE A 139 7.18 9.21 -1.84
N THR A 140 5.97 9.29 -2.41
CA THR A 140 4.92 10.18 -1.87
C THR A 140 4.43 9.78 -0.48
N ILE A 141 4.64 8.52 -0.05
CA ILE A 141 4.34 8.06 1.32
C ILE A 141 5.12 8.85 2.36
N VAL A 142 6.30 9.38 2.00
CA VAL A 142 7.13 10.22 2.88
C VAL A 142 6.34 11.39 3.42
N GLU A 143 5.44 11.97 2.64
CA GLU A 143 4.59 13.07 3.12
C GLU A 143 3.75 12.62 4.33
N LYS A 144 3.02 11.51 4.20
CA LYS A 144 2.21 10.96 5.30
C LYS A 144 3.07 10.53 6.49
N PHE A 145 4.26 9.99 6.21
CA PHE A 145 5.21 9.60 7.24
C PHE A 145 5.74 10.82 8.02
N VAL A 146 6.17 11.88 7.33
CA VAL A 146 6.67 13.13 7.94
C VAL A 146 5.57 13.82 8.72
N ALA A 147 4.34 13.87 8.21
CA ALA A 147 3.18 14.37 8.94
C ALA A 147 2.98 13.59 10.26
N ALA A 148 2.94 12.26 10.19
CA ALA A 148 2.79 11.41 11.37
C ALA A 148 3.95 11.55 12.36
N GLN A 149 5.18 11.73 11.87
CA GLN A 149 6.36 11.96 12.70
C GLN A 149 6.27 13.25 13.52
N ILE A 150 5.65 14.29 12.95
CA ILE A 150 5.46 15.59 13.57
C ILE A 150 4.29 15.54 14.56
N GLU A 151 3.14 15.01 14.14
CA GLU A 151 1.91 14.97 14.94
C GLU A 151 1.97 13.95 16.09
N LYS A 152 2.51 12.75 15.82
CA LYS A 152 2.40 11.59 16.72
C LYS A 152 3.74 11.11 17.27
N GLY A 153 4.83 11.74 16.85
CA GLY A 153 6.20 11.36 17.23
C GLY A 153 6.79 10.22 16.41
N ASN A 154 8.11 10.02 16.56
CA ASN A 154 8.87 9.09 15.71
C ASN A 154 8.49 7.63 15.90
N LYS A 155 8.30 7.21 17.16
CA LYS A 155 7.94 5.83 17.51
C LYS A 155 6.59 5.46 16.89
N THR A 156 5.58 6.31 17.07
CA THR A 156 4.24 6.10 16.51
C THR A 156 4.27 6.10 14.99
N ALA A 157 4.97 7.04 14.35
CA ALA A 157 5.08 7.08 12.89
C ALA A 157 5.74 5.82 12.31
N PHE A 158 6.77 5.29 12.99
CA PHE A 158 7.43 4.04 12.60
C PHE A 158 6.50 2.83 12.74
N ILE A 159 5.74 2.75 13.84
CA ILE A 159 4.72 1.70 14.04
C ILE A 159 3.66 1.77 12.93
N LEU A 160 3.14 2.98 12.63
CA LEU A 160 2.16 3.18 11.55
C LEU A 160 2.74 2.76 10.18
N ALA A 161 4.03 3.00 9.93
CA ALA A 161 4.68 2.57 8.70
C ALA A 161 4.79 1.04 8.60
N ILE A 162 5.13 0.36 9.70
CA ILE A 162 5.15 -1.11 9.77
C ILE A 162 3.75 -1.69 9.59
N GLU A 163 2.74 -1.14 10.27
CA GLU A 163 1.35 -1.57 10.14
C GLU A 163 0.84 -1.39 8.71
N THR A 164 1.20 -0.26 8.07
CA THR A 164 0.88 0.02 6.67
C THR A 164 1.58 -0.96 5.73
N LEU A 165 2.87 -1.23 5.93
CA LEU A 165 3.62 -2.22 5.16
C LEU A 165 2.99 -3.61 5.28
N PHE A 166 2.69 -4.04 6.50
CA PHE A 166 2.10 -5.33 6.81
C PHE A 166 0.75 -5.53 6.13
N ILE A 167 -0.18 -4.56 6.27
CA ILE A 167 -1.47 -4.62 5.57
C ILE A 167 -1.27 -4.68 4.06
N SER A 168 -0.41 -3.82 3.52
CA SER A 168 -0.20 -3.75 2.07
C SER A 168 0.38 -5.05 1.50
N LEU A 169 1.25 -5.73 2.24
CA LEU A 169 1.81 -7.03 1.86
C LEU A 169 0.76 -8.14 1.88
N ILE A 170 -0.11 -8.17 2.90
CA ILE A 170 -1.19 -9.16 2.97
C ILE A 170 -2.16 -8.95 1.81
N ILE A 171 -2.59 -7.72 1.58
CA ILE A 171 -3.53 -7.43 0.49
C ILE A 171 -2.87 -7.71 -0.86
N TYR A 172 -1.60 -7.36 -1.04
CA TYR A 172 -0.82 -7.75 -2.22
C TYR A 172 -0.87 -9.27 -2.45
N ALA A 173 -0.61 -10.08 -1.41
CA ALA A 173 -0.66 -11.54 -1.54
C ALA A 173 -2.07 -12.04 -1.91
N ILE A 174 -3.12 -11.41 -1.40
CA ILE A 174 -4.51 -11.73 -1.75
C ILE A 174 -4.80 -11.39 -3.21
N ILE A 175 -4.44 -10.19 -3.69
CA ILE A 175 -4.73 -9.77 -5.07
C ILE A 175 -3.83 -10.43 -6.11
N SER A 176 -2.63 -10.86 -5.73
CA SER A 176 -1.74 -11.64 -6.60
C SER A 176 -2.14 -13.11 -6.72
N SER A 177 -3.15 -13.56 -5.96
CA SER A 177 -3.65 -14.93 -6.07
C SER A 177 -4.39 -15.15 -7.40
N ARG A 178 -4.09 -16.26 -8.09
CA ARG A 178 -4.79 -16.63 -9.33
C ARG A 178 -6.29 -16.74 -9.11
N PHE A 179 -6.72 -17.25 -7.95
CA PHE A 179 -8.12 -17.39 -7.58
C PHE A 179 -8.89 -16.06 -7.70
N LEU A 180 -8.38 -14.99 -7.08
CA LEU A 180 -9.08 -13.71 -7.10
C LEU A 180 -9.04 -13.06 -8.48
N THR A 181 -7.89 -13.13 -9.17
CA THR A 181 -7.75 -12.58 -10.52
C THR A 181 -8.67 -13.27 -11.52
N THR A 182 -8.76 -14.61 -11.50
CA THR A 182 -9.66 -15.36 -12.37
C THR A 182 -11.12 -15.03 -12.10
N ILE A 183 -11.52 -14.99 -10.83
CA ILE A 183 -12.92 -14.66 -10.46
C ILE A 183 -13.33 -13.26 -10.91
N ILE A 184 -12.46 -12.26 -10.77
CA ILE A 184 -12.78 -10.88 -11.17
C ILE A 184 -12.88 -10.75 -12.70
N LEU A 185 -12.04 -11.47 -13.44
CA LEU A 185 -12.08 -11.46 -14.90
C LEU A 185 -13.29 -12.24 -15.45
N GLU A 186 -13.67 -13.36 -14.83
CA GLU A 186 -14.85 -14.13 -15.25
C GLU A 186 -16.16 -13.46 -14.82
N TYR A 187 -16.19 -12.86 -13.63
CA TYR A 187 -17.38 -12.27 -13.03
C TYR A 187 -17.10 -10.86 -12.48
N PRO A 188 -16.92 -9.85 -13.35
CA PRO A 188 -16.58 -8.48 -12.93
C PRO A 188 -17.64 -7.85 -12.01
N TRP A 189 -18.89 -8.30 -12.11
CA TRP A 189 -20.02 -7.88 -11.28
C TRP A 189 -19.83 -8.17 -9.78
N ILE A 190 -19.00 -9.15 -9.42
CA ILE A 190 -18.70 -9.49 -8.01
C ILE A 190 -18.11 -8.30 -7.27
N VAL A 191 -17.39 -7.41 -7.96
CA VAL A 191 -16.84 -6.19 -7.37
C VAL A 191 -17.95 -5.31 -6.77
N LEU A 192 -19.18 -5.34 -7.29
CA LEU A 192 -20.31 -4.60 -6.73
C LEU A 192 -20.70 -5.08 -5.32
N LEU A 193 -20.38 -6.33 -4.96
CA LEU A 193 -20.60 -6.84 -3.59
C LEU A 193 -19.76 -6.09 -2.55
N THR A 194 -18.68 -5.41 -2.96
CA THR A 194 -17.90 -4.56 -2.05
C THR A 194 -18.74 -3.45 -1.42
N ILE A 195 -19.79 -2.98 -2.09
CA ILE A 195 -20.69 -1.93 -1.58
C ILE A 195 -21.47 -2.41 -0.34
N PRO A 196 -22.30 -3.47 -0.41
CA PRO A 196 -23.00 -3.96 0.77
C PRO A 196 -22.04 -4.44 1.87
N PHE A 197 -20.88 -5.02 1.52
CA PHE A 197 -19.85 -5.36 2.50
C PHE A 197 -19.33 -4.12 3.25
N ASN A 198 -19.03 -3.03 2.55
CA ASN A 198 -18.59 -1.79 3.19
C ASN A 198 -19.70 -1.14 4.03
N ILE A 199 -20.96 -1.23 3.61
CA ILE A 199 -22.11 -0.76 4.42
C ILE A 199 -22.19 -1.57 5.72
N PHE A 200 -22.04 -2.88 5.64
CA PHE A 200 -22.04 -3.76 6.82
C PHE A 200 -20.86 -3.45 7.75
N LEU A 201 -19.65 -3.29 7.20
CA LEU A 201 -18.47 -2.88 7.96
C LEU A 201 -18.65 -1.50 8.62
N GLY A 202 -19.31 -0.56 7.94
CA GLY A 202 -19.60 0.77 8.49
C GLY A 202 -20.56 0.74 9.68
N LYS A 203 -21.43 -0.29 9.75
CA LYS A 203 -22.34 -0.53 10.88
C LYS A 203 -21.73 -1.42 11.97
N TRP A 204 -20.49 -1.87 11.81
CA TRP A 204 -19.83 -2.75 12.76
C TRP A 204 -19.47 -1.98 14.04
N THR A 205 -20.26 -2.17 15.09
CA THR A 205 -20.07 -1.62 16.44
C THR A 205 -19.31 -2.57 17.39
N GLY A 206 -18.97 -3.78 16.93
CA GLY A 206 -18.24 -4.75 17.74
C GLY A 206 -16.82 -4.29 18.09
N LEU A 207 -16.32 -4.73 19.25
CA LEU A 207 -14.93 -4.51 19.66
C LEU A 207 -13.97 -5.05 18.60
N ARG A 208 -12.88 -4.33 18.34
CA ARG A 208 -11.84 -4.78 17.41
C ARG A 208 -11.16 -6.03 17.97
N ILE A 209 -10.68 -6.92 17.10
CA ILE A 209 -9.97 -8.14 17.55
C ILE A 209 -8.76 -7.78 18.42
N THR A 210 -8.06 -6.69 18.09
CA THR A 210 -6.97 -6.14 18.91
C THR A 210 -7.43 -5.66 20.30
N GLU A 211 -8.67 -5.19 20.43
CA GLU A 211 -9.25 -4.76 21.70
C GLU A 211 -9.65 -5.96 22.57
N TYR A 212 -10.15 -7.05 21.97
CA TYR A 212 -10.36 -8.32 22.68
C TYR A 212 -9.09 -8.85 23.32
N TRP A 213 -7.96 -8.75 22.61
CA TRP A 213 -6.66 -9.13 23.17
C TRP A 213 -6.20 -8.18 24.27
N ARG A 214 -6.41 -6.86 24.12
CA ARG A 214 -6.00 -5.85 25.11
C ARG A 214 -6.83 -5.89 26.39
N PHE A 215 -8.12 -6.18 26.30
CA PHE A 215 -9.06 -6.16 27.44
C PHE A 215 -9.39 -7.55 27.99
N ARG A 216 -8.61 -8.57 27.61
CA ARG A 216 -8.85 -9.96 28.02
C ARG A 216 -8.86 -10.13 29.55
N ASP A 217 -8.04 -9.36 30.26
CA ASP A 217 -7.95 -9.43 31.72
C ASP A 217 -9.09 -8.72 32.45
N VAL A 218 -9.73 -7.74 31.81
CA VAL A 218 -10.89 -7.02 32.35
C VAL A 218 -12.17 -7.82 32.12
N LEU A 219 -12.31 -8.41 30.93
CA LEU A 219 -13.45 -9.27 30.58
C LEU A 219 -13.46 -10.59 31.36
N ARG A 220 -12.31 -11.06 31.85
CA ARG A 220 -12.23 -12.25 32.70
C ARG A 220 -12.65 -12.01 34.15
N LYS A 221 -12.81 -10.75 34.56
CA LYS A 221 -13.20 -10.35 35.93
C LYS A 221 -14.65 -9.86 36.05
N MET A 222 -15.40 -9.82 34.94
CA MET A 222 -16.87 -9.72 34.94
C MET A 222 -17.47 -11.11 34.82
#